data_AF-A0A0R2KHK3-F1
#
_entry.id   AF-A0A0R2KHK3-F1
#
_cell.length_a   1.000
_cell.length_b   1.000
_cell.length_c   1.000
_cell.angle_alpha   90.00
_cell.angle_beta   90.00
_cell.angle_gamma   90.00
#
_symmetry.space_group_name_H-M   'P 1'
#
loop_
_entity.id
_entity.type
_entity.pdbx_description
1 polymer ?
#
loop_
_entity_poly.entity_id
_entity_poly.type
_entity_poly.pdbx_seq_one_letter_code
_entity_poly.pdbx_strand_id
1 'polypeptide(L)' 'MKVTKESIDKKLGFDWTDYPSKYGIEQECDIIPMNPFDVLDDDELDFVTDYLIDLKLKQMSKIQEK' A
#
# COMPACT_ATOMS: atom_id res chain seq x y z
N MET A 1 -16.95 -4.44 9.81
CA MET A 1 -17.08 -3.31 8.87
C MET A 1 -16.54 -3.77 7.52
N LYS A 2 -17.06 -3.26 6.39
CA LYS A 2 -16.52 -3.63 5.08
C LYS A 2 -15.26 -2.79 4.83
N VAL A 3 -14.08 -3.43 4.80
CA VAL A 3 -12.82 -2.74 4.50
C VAL A 3 -12.85 -2.26 3.05
N THR A 4 -12.54 -0.99 2.82
CA THR A 4 -12.49 -0.38 1.48
C THR A 4 -11.33 0.58 1.37
N LYS A 5 -10.83 0.82 0.15
CA LYS A 5 -9.78 1.81 -0.11
C LYS A 5 -10.04 3.15 0.57
N GLU A 6 -11.26 3.70 0.43
CA GLU A 6 -11.63 4.99 1.03
C GLU A 6 -11.58 4.98 2.58
N SER A 7 -11.90 3.84 3.20
CA SER A 7 -11.82 3.71 4.66
C SER A 7 -10.37 3.72 5.13
N ILE A 8 -9.48 3.02 4.40
CA ILE A 8 -8.04 3.02 4.66
C ILE A 8 -7.43 4.40 4.40
N ASP A 9 -7.78 5.06 3.28
CA ASP A 9 -7.32 6.42 2.96
C ASP A 9 -7.67 7.40 4.08
N LYS A 10 -8.89 7.32 4.63
CA LYS A 10 -9.31 8.16 5.77
C LYS A 10 -8.54 7.84 7.05
N LYS A 11 -8.21 6.57 7.30
CA LYS A 11 -7.49 6.13 8.50
C LYS A 11 -6.02 6.54 8.45
N LEU A 12 -5.40 6.44 7.27
CA LEU A 12 -4.02 6.83 7.02
C LEU A 12 -3.85 8.34 6.81
N GLY A 13 -4.90 9.04 6.35
CA GLY A 13 -4.86 10.47 6.06
C GLY A 13 -4.13 10.83 4.75
N PHE A 14 -3.79 9.83 3.93
CA PHE A 14 -3.16 9.98 2.63
C PHE A 14 -3.57 8.83 1.70
N ASP A 15 -3.34 9.02 0.40
CA ASP A 15 -3.53 7.94 -0.58
C ASP A 15 -2.37 6.94 -0.49
N TRP A 16 -2.65 5.77 0.06
CA TRP A 16 -1.63 4.75 0.31
C TRP A 16 -1.26 3.91 -0.91
N THR A 17 -1.98 4.05 -2.01
CA THR A 17 -1.65 3.35 -3.25
C THR A 17 -0.42 3.94 -3.94
N ASP A 18 -0.12 5.21 -3.63
CA ASP A 18 1.11 5.92 -4.02
C ASP A 18 2.29 5.66 -3.07
N TYR A 19 2.02 5.14 -1.87
CA TYR A 19 3.03 4.87 -0.83
C TYR A 19 4.14 3.90 -1.25
N PRO A 20 3.86 2.71 -1.83
CA PRO A 20 4.92 1.77 -2.22
C PRO A 20 5.83 2.34 -3.32
N SER A 21 5.35 3.27 -4.15
CA SER A 21 6.18 3.97 -5.13
C SER A 21 7.14 4.99 -4.50
N LYS A 22 6.84 5.50 -3.29
CA LYS A 22 7.66 6.49 -2.58
C LYS A 22 8.57 5.90 -1.50
N TYR A 23 8.20 4.75 -0.93
CA TYR A 23 8.97 4.10 0.14
C TYR A 23 9.56 2.74 -0.25
N GLY A 24 9.39 2.32 -1.51
CA GLY A 24 9.97 1.09 -2.06
C GLY A 24 11.46 1.17 -2.40
N ILE A 25 12.20 2.13 -1.84
CA ILE A 25 13.64 2.25 -2.03
C ILE A 25 14.24 2.50 -0.66
N GLU A 26 14.99 1.50 -0.21
CA GLU A 26 16.10 1.50 0.74
C GLU A 26 16.70 2.88 1.06
N GLN A 27 15.94 3.77 1.69
CA GLN A 27 16.54 4.88 2.41
C GLN A 27 17.05 4.26 3.71
N GLU A 28 18.35 4.05 3.75
CA GLU A 28 19.16 3.87 4.96
C GLU A 28 18.92 5.08 5.88
N CYS A 29 17.74 5.14 6.50
CA CYS A 29 17.43 6.05 7.58
C CYS A 29 17.69 5.28 8.87
N ASP A 30 18.65 5.75 9.67
CA ASP A 30 18.90 5.29 11.05
C ASP A 30 17.66 5.34 11.96
N ILE A 31 16.62 6.05 11.51
CA ILE A 31 15.31 6.12 12.14
C ILE A 31 14.36 5.32 11.27
N ILE A 32 14.02 4.10 11.70
CA ILE A 32 13.02 3.27 11.03
C ILE A 32 11.73 4.11 10.96
N PRO A 33 11.30 4.58 9.77
CA PRO A 33 10.06 5.31 9.68
C PRO A 33 8.96 4.34 10.11
N MET A 34 8.19 4.74 11.13
CA MET A 34 7.06 3.96 11.62
C MET A 34 6.19 3.61 10.42
N ASN A 35 5.99 2.32 10.18
CA ASN A 35 5.19 1.88 9.05
C ASN A 35 3.79 2.48 9.20
N PRO A 36 3.31 3.31 8.27
CA PRO A 36 2.00 3.91 8.41
C PRO A 36 0.88 2.87 8.42
N PHE A 37 1.15 1.65 7.95
CA PHE A 37 0.22 0.53 8.02
C PHE A 37 0.13 -0.12 9.41
N ASP A 38 0.97 0.25 10.41
CA ASP A 38 0.86 -0.26 11.79
C ASP A 38 -0.44 0.16 12.49
N VAL A 39 -1.12 1.21 12.00
CA VAL A 39 -2.42 1.65 12.55
C VAL A 39 -3.60 0.82 12.01
N LEU A 40 -3.33 -0.09 11.07
CA LEU A 40 -4.33 -0.94 10.45
C LEU A 40 -4.45 -2.26 11.21
N ASP A 41 -5.68 -2.77 11.30
CA ASP A 41 -5.95 -4.09 11.85
C ASP A 41 -5.59 -5.18 10.82
N ASP A 42 -5.46 -6.45 11.25
CA ASP A 42 -5.09 -7.57 10.35
C ASP A 42 -5.98 -7.67 9.09
N ASP A 43 -7.30 -7.50 9.22
CA ASP A 43 -8.24 -7.50 8.09
C ASP A 43 -7.99 -6.33 7.11
N GLU A 44 -7.53 -5.19 7.62
CA GLU A 44 -7.22 -4.00 6.82
C GLU A 44 -5.87 -4.14 6.11
N LEU A 45 -4.89 -4.73 6.80
CA LEU A 45 -3.59 -5.09 6.24
C LEU A 45 -3.71 -6.14 5.13
N ASP A 46 -4.57 -7.16 5.30
CA ASP A 46 -4.85 -8.17 4.29
C ASP A 46 -5.45 -7.54 3.02
N PHE A 47 -6.44 -6.65 3.19
CA PHE A 47 -7.03 -5.89 2.09
C PHE A 47 -6.00 -5.00 1.37
N VAL A 48 -5.18 -4.26 2.12
CA VAL A 48 -4.12 -3.42 1.55
C VAL A 48 -3.13 -4.26 0.75
N THR A 49 -2.72 -5.40 1.29
CA THR A 49 -1.78 -6.33 0.65
C THR A 49 -2.36 -6.89 -0.65
N ASP A 50 -3.59 -7.41 -0.63
CA ASP A 50 -4.27 -7.95 -1.81
C ASP A 50 -4.43 -6.89 -2.91
N TYR A 51 -4.81 -5.67 -2.53
CA TYR A 51 -4.97 -4.56 -3.46
C TYR A 51 -3.65 -4.12 -4.10
N LEU A 52 -2.55 -4.05 -3.33
CA LEU A 52 -1.22 -3.74 -3.90
C LEU A 52 -0.74 -4.85 -4.82
N ILE A 53 -0.99 -6.11 -4.49
CA ILE A 53 -0.65 -7.25 -5.34
C ILE A 53 -1.43 -7.17 -6.65
N ASP A 54 -2.75 -6.95 -6.62
CA ASP A 54 -3.59 -6.78 -7.80
C ASP A 54 -3.14 -5.59 -8.66
N LEU A 55 -2.82 -4.45 -8.04
CA LEU A 55 -2.25 -3.28 -8.74
C LEU A 55 -0.93 -3.63 -9.45
N LYS A 56 -0.03 -4.32 -8.77
CA LYS A 56 1.28 -4.70 -9.33
C LYS A 56 1.13 -5.71 -10.46
N LEU A 57 0.22 -6.68 -10.33
CA LEU A 57 -0.12 -7.64 -11.38
C LEU A 57 -0.69 -6.92 -12.61
N LYS A 58 -1.66 -6.00 -12.43
CA LYS A 58 -2.22 -5.18 -13.52
C LYS A 58 -1.18 -4.31 -14.23
N GLN A 59 -0.23 -3.76 -13.49
CA GLN A 59 0.87 -3.01 -14.10
C GLN A 59 1.79 -3.92 -14.93
N MET A 60 2.12 -5.12 -14.44
CA MET A 60 2.95 -6.08 -15.18
C MET A 60 2.26 -6.63 -16.43
N SER A 61 0.94 -6.86 -16.40
CA SER A 61 0.19 -7.29 -17.58
C SER A 61 0.21 -6.25 -18.71
N LYS A 62 0.26 -4.95 -18.40
CA LYS A 62 0.40 -3.89 -19.40
C LYS A 62 1.79 -3.78 -20.03
N ILE A 63 2.82 -4.35 -19.40
CA ILE A 63 4.20 -4.30 -19.89
C ILE A 63 4.47 -5.37 -20.95
N GLN A 64 3.69 -6.46 -21.00
CA GLN A 64 3.88 -7.55 -21.97
C GLN A 64 3.16 -7.34 -23.32
N GLU A 65 2.31 -6.33 -23.47
CA GLU A 65 1.61 -6.02 -24.73
C GLU A 65 2.34 -4.98 -25.62
N LYS A 66 3.62 -4.69 -25.37
CA LYS A 66 4.38 -3.68 -26.13
C LYS A 66 5.59 -4.25 -26.87
#